data_AF-A0ABD0KTA7-F1
#
_entry.id   AF-A0ABD0KTA7-F1
#
_cell.length_a   1.000
_cell.length_b   1.000
_cell.length_c   1.000
_cell.angle_alpha   90.00
_cell.angle_beta   90.00
_cell.angle_gamma   90.00
#
_symmetry.space_group_name_H-M   'P 1'
#
loop_
_entity.id
_entity.type
_entity.pdbx_description
1 polymer ?
#
loop_
_entity_poly.entity_id
_entity_poly.type
_entity_poly.pdbx_seq_one_letter_code
_entity_poly.pdbx_strand_id
1 'polypeptide(L)'
;MAASKKYTLEEDHDLMDEVSLYNPFKKINSWEGLKKKLDEHPLLGRRSSKSLRDRALLIMDQRRTLVKQQEKASGIEEPERSDFDKAIDEALLIKQEAEEEQASSCSKKRRQDAADIAVLAAAEAGRAPAAPDLDVQPSSSTPDVTSTPTAKYRRTSGELVGVLKTKVEAEKAAREEERQERQRLEEARQEEAARLQRAAEEDRQLRREELNLKKRELDLREAQEKAMAKEREAMMQLLMQQLSKK
;
A
#
# COMPACT_ATOMS: atom_id res chain seq x y z
N MET A 1 18.01 -19.07 24.23
CA MET A 1 17.15 -17.87 24.28
C MET A 1 17.60 -16.91 23.20
N ALA A 2 16.91 -16.83 22.06
CA ALA A 2 17.28 -15.92 20.98
C ALA A 2 16.64 -14.56 21.26
N ALA A 3 17.47 -13.54 21.54
CA ALA A 3 17.02 -12.17 21.66
C ALA A 3 16.22 -11.80 20.40
N SER A 4 15.00 -11.27 20.58
CA SER A 4 14.26 -10.63 19.50
C SER A 4 15.09 -9.44 19.03
N LYS A 5 15.89 -9.65 17.97
CA LYS A 5 16.73 -8.61 17.39
C LYS A 5 15.78 -7.55 16.86
N LYS A 6 15.66 -6.43 17.56
CA LYS A 6 14.91 -5.27 17.08
C LYS A 6 15.54 -4.83 15.76
N TYR A 7 14.71 -4.28 14.87
CA TYR A 7 15.22 -3.65 13.66
C TYR A 7 15.84 -2.30 14.04
N THR A 8 17.01 -2.00 13.48
CA THR A 8 17.60 -0.66 13.55
C THR A 8 16.99 0.26 12.50
N LEU A 9 17.18 1.57 12.65
CA LEU A 9 16.72 2.55 11.67
C LEU A 9 17.36 2.30 10.29
N GLU A 10 18.64 1.94 10.27
CA GLU A 10 19.38 1.60 9.04
C GLU A 10 18.80 0.34 8.38
N GLU A 11 18.53 -0.72 9.15
CA GLU A 11 17.85 -1.92 8.64
C GLU A 11 16.45 -1.61 8.07
N ASP A 12 15.73 -0.67 8.66
CA ASP A 12 14.40 -0.24 8.17
C ASP A 12 14.49 0.55 6.86
N HIS A 13 15.49 1.41 6.71
CA HIS A 13 15.73 2.14 5.48
C HIS A 13 16.08 1.19 4.33
N ASP A 14 17.07 0.33 4.54
CA ASP A 14 17.50 -0.66 3.54
C ASP A 14 16.34 -1.60 3.15
N LEU A 15 15.54 -2.02 4.14
CA LEU A 15 14.36 -2.84 3.90
C LEU A 15 13.34 -2.11 3.00
N MET A 16 13.07 -0.83 3.27
CA MET A 16 12.09 -0.08 2.49
C MET A 16 12.59 0.26 1.09
N ASP A 17 13.89 0.43 0.88
CA ASP A 17 14.47 0.63 -0.45
C ASP A 17 14.32 -0.63 -1.30
N GLU A 18 14.62 -1.80 -0.72
CA GLU A 18 14.47 -3.09 -1.38
C GLU A 18 12.99 -3.46 -1.61
N VAL A 19 12.10 -3.16 -0.66
CA VAL A 19 10.65 -3.33 -0.83
C VAL A 19 10.11 -2.41 -1.93
N SER A 20 10.61 -1.18 -2.04
CA SER A 20 10.25 -0.24 -3.10
C SER A 20 10.71 -0.72 -4.48
N LEU A 21 11.96 -1.19 -4.58
CA LEU A 21 12.57 -1.64 -5.83
C LEU A 21 11.98 -2.97 -6.32
N TYR A 22 11.90 -3.96 -5.42
CA TYR A 22 11.40 -5.28 -5.75
C TYR A 22 9.88 -5.35 -5.79
N ASN A 23 9.20 -4.58 -4.95
CA ASN A 23 7.75 -4.54 -4.82
C ASN A 23 7.11 -5.95 -4.66
N PRO A 24 7.19 -6.54 -3.46
CA PRO A 24 6.64 -7.87 -3.17
C PRO A 24 5.09 -7.90 -3.13
N PHE A 25 4.41 -6.77 -3.35
CA PHE A 25 2.95 -6.68 -3.41
C PHE A 25 2.38 -6.96 -4.80
N LYS A 26 3.22 -6.93 -5.86
CA LYS A 26 2.80 -7.31 -7.21
C LYS A 26 2.63 -8.82 -7.31
N LYS A 27 1.64 -9.29 -8.08
CA LYS A 27 1.36 -10.73 -8.29
C LYS A 27 2.55 -11.58 -8.78
N ILE A 28 3.51 -10.95 -9.44
CA ILE A 28 4.71 -11.60 -9.99
C ILE A 28 5.78 -11.83 -8.90
N ASN A 29 5.75 -11.02 -7.84
CA ASN A 29 6.77 -10.97 -6.81
C ASN A 29 6.21 -11.54 -5.50
N SER A 30 7.10 -12.03 -4.64
CA SER A 30 6.71 -12.57 -3.35
C SER A 30 7.73 -12.20 -2.28
N TRP A 31 7.29 -12.18 -1.03
CA TRP A 31 8.19 -11.96 0.12
C TRP A 31 9.29 -13.01 0.23
N GLU A 32 9.04 -14.24 -0.22
CA GLU A 32 10.08 -15.27 -0.34
C GLU A 32 11.09 -14.95 -1.44
N GLY A 33 10.64 -14.40 -2.57
CA GLY A 33 11.52 -13.92 -3.63
C GLY A 33 12.37 -12.73 -3.19
N LEU A 34 11.79 -11.80 -2.41
CA LEU A 34 12.52 -10.69 -1.80
C LEU A 34 13.55 -11.22 -0.79
N LYS A 35 13.16 -12.17 0.05
CA LYS A 35 14.05 -12.80 1.03
C LYS A 35 15.27 -13.45 0.37
N LYS A 36 15.07 -14.16 -0.74
CA LYS A 36 16.17 -14.76 -1.51
C LYS A 36 17.15 -13.73 -2.05
N LYS A 37 16.67 -12.58 -2.52
CA LYS A 37 17.56 -11.48 -2.92
C LYS A 37 18.33 -10.90 -1.73
N LEU A 38 17.67 -10.82 -0.59
CA LEU A 38 18.25 -10.31 0.65
C LEU A 38 19.15 -11.33 1.36
N ASP A 39 19.26 -12.59 0.91
CA ASP A 39 20.10 -13.62 1.57
C ASP A 39 21.56 -13.19 1.64
N GLU A 40 22.04 -12.47 0.63
CA GLU A 40 23.39 -11.92 0.56
C GLU A 40 23.50 -10.53 1.22
N HIS A 41 22.40 -9.94 1.69
CA HIS A 41 22.39 -8.61 2.29
C HIS A 41 23.06 -8.63 3.67
N PRO A 42 24.03 -7.73 3.94
CA PRO A 42 24.85 -7.77 5.15
C PRO A 42 24.03 -7.64 6.44
N LEU A 43 22.95 -6.84 6.41
CA LEU A 43 22.12 -6.58 7.58
C LEU A 43 20.84 -7.42 7.62
N LEU A 44 20.27 -7.73 6.45
CA LEU A 44 18.92 -8.28 6.32
C LEU A 44 18.90 -9.78 5.99
N GLY A 45 20.04 -10.35 5.57
CA GLY A 45 20.15 -11.76 5.18
C GLY A 45 19.83 -12.75 6.30
N ARG A 46 19.93 -12.33 7.56
CA ARG A 46 19.59 -13.18 8.72
C ARG A 46 18.11 -13.12 9.12
N ARG A 47 17.31 -12.22 8.53
CA ARG A 47 15.89 -12.02 8.86
C ARG A 47 15.03 -12.99 8.06
N SER A 48 13.95 -13.50 8.63
CA SER A 48 13.01 -14.35 7.89
C SER A 48 12.10 -13.53 6.97
N SER A 49 11.62 -14.14 5.88
CA SER A 49 10.62 -13.55 4.97
C SER A 49 9.40 -12.98 5.71
N LYS A 50 8.87 -13.72 6.69
CA LYS A 50 7.79 -13.26 7.57
C LYS A 50 8.19 -12.02 8.38
N SER A 51 9.38 -12.01 8.97
CA SER A 51 9.84 -10.87 9.77
C SER A 51 10.04 -9.60 8.93
N LEU A 52 10.55 -9.75 7.70
CA LEU A 52 10.72 -8.65 6.74
C LEU A 52 9.36 -8.08 6.33
N ARG A 53 8.39 -8.96 6.01
CA ARG A 53 7.01 -8.57 5.71
C ARG A 53 6.38 -7.78 6.85
N ASP A 54 6.39 -8.36 8.05
CA ASP A 54 5.75 -7.76 9.22
C ASP A 54 6.38 -6.40 9.57
N ARG A 55 7.71 -6.28 9.44
CA ARG A 55 8.40 -5.00 9.68
C ARG A 55 8.09 -3.96 8.62
N ALA A 56 8.11 -4.33 7.34
CA ALA A 56 7.81 -3.42 6.24
C ALA A 56 6.39 -2.87 6.35
N LEU A 57 5.41 -3.73 6.63
CA LEU A 57 4.01 -3.31 6.86
C LEU A 57 3.90 -2.32 8.04
N LEU A 58 4.60 -2.60 9.14
CA LEU A 58 4.62 -1.71 10.29
C LEU A 58 5.21 -0.32 9.96
N ILE A 59 6.31 -0.26 9.19
CA ILE A 59 6.92 1.01 8.78
C ILE A 59 5.97 1.81 7.87
N MET A 60 5.28 1.13 6.94
CA MET A 60 4.31 1.76 6.05
C MET A 60 3.12 2.35 6.82
N ASP A 61 2.59 1.63 7.81
CA ASP A 61 1.49 2.12 8.65
C ASP A 61 1.93 3.31 9.53
N GLN A 62 3.14 3.24 10.08
CA GLN A 62 3.73 4.37 10.82
C GLN A 62 3.91 5.62 9.93
N ARG A 63 4.36 5.46 8.68
CA ARG A 63 4.46 6.58 7.75
C ARG A 63 3.09 7.15 7.40
N ARG A 64 2.09 6.28 7.17
CA ARG A 64 0.72 6.69 6.87
C ARG A 64 0.10 7.49 8.01
N THR A 65 0.30 7.05 9.25
CA THR A 65 -0.19 7.78 10.43
C THR A 65 0.49 9.13 10.62
N LEU A 66 1.81 9.22 10.37
CA LEU A 66 2.56 10.47 10.41
C LEU A 66 2.09 11.47 9.33
N VAL A 67 1.87 11.00 8.09
CA VAL A 67 1.35 11.83 6.99
C VAL A 67 -0.03 12.38 7.35
N LYS A 68 -0.95 11.53 7.82
CA LYS A 68 -2.28 11.97 8.26
C LYS A 68 -2.24 12.97 9.41
N GLN A 69 -1.27 12.86 10.33
CA GLN A 69 -1.07 13.83 11.40
C GLN A 69 -0.53 15.16 10.88
N GLN A 70 0.41 15.13 9.93
CA GLN A 70 0.94 16.33 9.28
C GLN A 70 -0.11 17.04 8.44
N GLU A 71 -0.94 16.31 7.70
CA GLU A 71 -2.03 16.87 6.89
C GLU A 71 -3.10 17.53 7.77
N LYS A 72 -3.50 16.88 8.87
CA LYS A 72 -4.40 17.49 9.87
C LYS A 72 -3.81 18.74 10.50
N ALA A 73 -2.50 18.79 10.71
CA ALA A 73 -1.82 19.97 11.22
C ALA A 73 -1.65 21.06 10.13
N SER A 74 -1.64 20.68 8.85
CA SER A 74 -1.42 21.56 7.70
C SER A 74 -2.70 22.09 7.06
N GLY A 75 -3.87 21.49 7.33
CA GLY A 75 -5.17 21.94 6.83
C GLY A 75 -5.40 21.76 5.31
N ILE A 76 -4.61 20.90 4.65
CA ILE A 76 -4.70 20.62 3.22
C ILE A 76 -5.55 19.36 3.01
N GLU A 77 -6.50 19.43 2.09
CA GLU A 77 -7.42 18.33 1.72
C GLU A 77 -6.67 17.23 0.92
N GLU A 78 -7.01 15.97 1.21
CA GLU A 78 -6.30 14.73 0.87
C GLU A 78 -6.08 14.55 -0.65
N PRO A 79 -4.84 14.32 -1.15
CA PRO A 79 -4.65 13.79 -2.50
C PRO A 79 -5.12 12.33 -2.55
N GLU A 80 -5.72 11.92 -3.68
CA GLU A 80 -6.27 10.57 -3.83
C GLU A 80 -5.24 9.48 -3.53
N ARG A 81 -5.64 8.49 -2.73
CA ARG A 81 -4.77 7.39 -2.29
C ARG A 81 -4.16 6.67 -3.49
N SER A 82 -2.83 6.58 -3.50
CA SER A 82 -2.05 5.82 -4.49
C SER A 82 -2.51 4.38 -4.54
N ASP A 83 -2.55 3.78 -5.73
CA ASP A 83 -2.92 2.36 -5.92
C ASP A 83 -1.98 1.41 -5.16
N PHE A 84 -0.76 1.86 -4.85
CA PHE A 84 0.15 1.15 -3.96
C PHE A 84 -0.39 1.07 -2.53
N ASP A 85 -0.97 2.16 -2.03
CA ASP A 85 -1.60 2.20 -0.70
C ASP A 85 -2.87 1.34 -0.63
N LYS A 86 -3.63 1.28 -1.73
CA LYS A 86 -4.80 0.39 -1.85
C LYS A 86 -4.39 -1.09 -1.83
N ALA A 87 -3.33 -1.46 -2.55
CA ALA A 87 -2.81 -2.83 -2.55
C ALA A 87 -2.27 -3.26 -1.17
N ILE A 88 -1.73 -2.33 -0.39
CA ILE A 88 -1.32 -2.58 1.00
C ILE A 88 -2.54 -2.84 1.89
N ASP A 89 -3.60 -2.06 1.74
CA ASP A 89 -4.83 -2.23 2.52
C ASP A 89 -5.51 -3.55 2.22
N GLU A 90 -5.57 -3.95 0.95
CA GLU A 90 -6.07 -5.28 0.56
C GLU A 90 -5.22 -6.40 1.17
N ALA A 91 -3.88 -6.28 1.14
CA ALA A 91 -2.99 -7.27 1.75
C ALA A 91 -3.14 -7.36 3.28
N LEU A 92 -3.42 -6.24 3.95
CA LEU A 92 -3.69 -6.20 5.39
C LEU A 92 -5.05 -6.81 5.73
N LEU A 93 -6.08 -6.55 4.92
CA LEU A 93 -7.40 -7.15 5.08
C LEU A 93 -7.32 -8.68 4.97
N ILE A 94 -6.62 -9.17 3.94
CA ILE A 94 -6.39 -10.60 3.73
C ILE A 94 -5.63 -11.23 4.92
N LYS A 95 -4.67 -10.50 5.52
CA LYS A 95 -3.96 -10.98 6.72
C LYS A 95 -4.89 -11.05 7.94
N GLN A 96 -5.75 -10.07 8.12
CA GLN A 96 -6.70 -10.03 9.23
C GLN A 96 -7.76 -11.15 9.11
N GLU A 97 -8.29 -11.36 7.91
CA GLU A 97 -9.20 -12.47 7.62
C GLU A 97 -8.53 -13.83 7.84
N ALA A 98 -7.27 -13.98 7.39
CA ALA A 98 -6.51 -15.21 7.63
C ALA A 98 -6.21 -15.45 9.12
N GLU A 99 -5.95 -14.41 9.91
CA GLU A 99 -5.76 -14.52 11.37
C GLU A 99 -7.07 -14.86 12.11
N GLU A 100 -8.21 -14.31 11.68
CA GLU A 100 -9.53 -14.67 12.20
C GLU A 100 -9.93 -16.12 11.85
N GLU A 101 -9.64 -16.57 10.63
CA GLU A 101 -9.84 -17.97 10.23
C GLU A 101 -8.93 -18.91 11.03
N GLN A 102 -7.66 -18.55 11.25
CA GLN A 102 -6.74 -19.34 12.05
C GLN A 102 -7.18 -19.42 13.52
N ALA A 103 -7.64 -18.31 14.11
CA ALA A 103 -8.18 -18.27 15.47
C ALA A 103 -9.43 -19.15 15.61
N SER A 104 -10.32 -19.14 14.61
CA SER A 104 -11.49 -20.02 14.57
C SER A 104 -11.11 -21.51 14.44
N SER A 105 -10.08 -21.84 13.65
CA SER A 105 -9.60 -23.21 13.45
C SER A 105 -8.92 -23.80 14.70
N CYS A 106 -8.14 -23.00 15.43
CA CYS A 106 -7.51 -23.40 16.70
C CYS A 106 -8.53 -23.68 17.81
N SER A 107 -9.66 -22.95 17.81
CA SER A 107 -10.76 -23.21 18.75
C SER A 107 -11.49 -24.53 18.47
N LYS A 108 -11.67 -24.88 17.18
CA LYS A 108 -12.27 -26.17 16.77
C LYS A 108 -11.34 -27.34 17.06
N LYS A 109 -10.04 -27.20 16.77
CA LYS A 109 -9.05 -28.25 17.03
C LYS A 109 -8.91 -28.56 18.53
N ARG A 110 -8.92 -27.53 19.40
CA ARG A 110 -8.97 -27.73 20.86
C ARG A 110 -10.24 -28.44 21.36
N ARG A 111 -11.40 -28.21 20.74
CA ARG A 111 -12.64 -28.92 21.10
C ARG A 111 -12.64 -30.37 20.61
N GLN A 112 -12.03 -30.63 19.46
CA GLN A 112 -11.92 -31.97 18.89
C GLN A 112 -10.89 -32.82 19.65
N ASP A 113 -9.72 -32.25 19.97
CA ASP A 113 -8.70 -32.92 20.79
C ASP A 113 -9.23 -33.23 22.21
N ALA A 114 -10.06 -32.36 22.79
CA ALA A 114 -10.71 -32.63 24.09
C ALA A 114 -11.78 -33.74 24.01
N ALA A 115 -12.52 -33.83 22.90
CA ALA A 115 -13.48 -34.90 22.66
C ALA A 115 -12.79 -36.25 22.41
N ASP A 116 -11.71 -36.25 21.65
CA ASP A 116 -10.94 -37.47 21.34
C ASP A 116 -10.20 -38.00 22.58
N ILE A 117 -9.68 -37.13 23.44
CA ILE A 117 -9.13 -37.51 24.76
C ILE A 117 -10.23 -38.08 25.67
N ALA A 118 -11.45 -37.53 25.66
CA ALA A 118 -12.55 -38.05 26.46
C ALA A 118 -13.05 -39.42 25.96
N VAL A 119 -13.07 -39.65 24.64
CA VAL A 119 -13.44 -40.93 24.04
C VAL A 119 -12.38 -42.00 24.33
N LEU A 120 -11.09 -41.66 24.26
CA LEU A 120 -10.00 -42.58 24.62
C LEU A 120 -10.01 -42.91 26.13
N ALA A 121 -10.25 -41.92 26.99
CA ALA A 121 -10.38 -42.14 28.43
C ALA A 121 -11.62 -42.99 28.81
N ALA A 122 -12.73 -42.85 28.08
CA ALA A 122 -13.92 -43.67 28.28
C ALA A 122 -13.73 -45.11 27.77
N ALA A 123 -12.98 -45.30 26.68
CA ALA A 123 -12.62 -46.61 26.15
C ALA A 123 -11.65 -47.37 27.06
N GLU A 124 -10.73 -46.68 27.73
CA GLU A 124 -9.78 -47.29 28.68
C GLU A 124 -10.43 -47.61 30.04
N ALA A 125 -11.49 -46.90 30.43
CA ALA A 125 -12.21 -47.12 31.70
C ALA A 125 -13.40 -48.09 31.61
N GLY A 126 -13.71 -48.65 30.43
CA GLY A 126 -14.79 -49.62 30.24
C GLY A 126 -16.19 -49.11 30.62
N ARG A 127 -16.40 -47.79 30.69
CA ARG A 127 -17.71 -47.19 30.99
C ARG A 127 -18.32 -46.58 29.73
N ALA A 128 -19.49 -47.08 29.35
CA ALA A 128 -20.34 -46.46 28.35
C ALA A 128 -20.72 -45.03 28.78
N PRO A 129 -20.73 -44.04 27.86
CA PRO A 129 -21.17 -42.69 28.21
C PRO A 129 -22.68 -42.69 28.49
N ALA A 130 -23.05 -42.19 29.67
CA ALA A 130 -24.43 -41.87 30.01
C ALA A 130 -24.91 -40.74 29.08
N ALA A 131 -26.02 -41.00 28.36
CA ALA A 131 -26.74 -39.98 27.62
C ALA A 131 -27.22 -38.87 28.58
N PRO A 132 -27.20 -37.60 28.18
CA PRO A 132 -27.81 -36.55 28.98
C PRO A 132 -29.34 -36.68 28.95
N ASP A 133 -29.92 -36.78 30.15
CA ASP A 133 -31.35 -36.65 30.43
C ASP A 133 -31.89 -35.31 29.92
N LEU A 134 -32.89 -35.37 29.05
CA LEU A 134 -33.88 -34.30 28.88
C LEU A 134 -35.25 -34.91 29.15
N ASP A 135 -35.72 -34.72 30.37
CA ASP A 135 -37.01 -35.16 30.86
C ASP A 135 -37.98 -33.96 30.82
N VAL A 136 -39.04 -33.99 29.98
CA VAL A 136 -40.42 -33.52 30.26
C VAL A 136 -41.39 -34.12 29.21
N GLN A 137 -41.99 -35.26 29.59
CA GLN A 137 -43.41 -35.72 29.49
C GLN A 137 -44.34 -35.57 28.24
N PRO A 138 -45.37 -36.46 28.11
CA PRO A 138 -46.01 -36.86 26.83
C PRO A 138 -47.53 -36.58 26.71
N SER A 139 -48.09 -37.00 25.55
CA SER A 139 -49.51 -37.11 25.11
C SER A 139 -50.05 -35.89 24.34
N SER A 140 -50.81 -35.98 23.23
CA SER A 140 -51.54 -37.07 22.59
C SER A 140 -51.76 -36.82 21.07
N SER A 141 -52.14 -37.89 20.35
CA SER A 141 -52.88 -37.95 19.07
C SER A 141 -52.25 -37.43 17.77
N THR A 142 -52.02 -38.40 16.86
CA THR A 142 -51.73 -38.37 15.41
C THR A 142 -52.72 -37.55 14.55
N PRO A 143 -52.59 -37.50 13.20
CA PRO A 143 -51.45 -37.15 12.35
C PRO A 143 -51.86 -36.03 11.36
N ASP A 144 -50.93 -35.19 10.85
CA ASP A 144 -51.26 -34.42 9.64
C ASP A 144 -50.11 -34.40 8.62
N VAL A 145 -50.49 -34.80 7.42
CA VAL A 145 -49.66 -35.01 6.25
C VAL A 145 -49.48 -33.66 5.58
N THR A 146 -48.32 -33.02 5.77
CA THR A 146 -47.91 -31.91 4.91
C THR A 146 -46.85 -32.38 3.92
N SER A 147 -47.33 -33.07 2.89
CA SER A 147 -46.63 -33.25 1.63
C SER A 147 -46.52 -31.90 0.91
N THR A 148 -45.40 -31.21 1.09
CA THR A 148 -45.01 -30.11 0.18
C THR A 148 -44.28 -30.70 -1.02
N PRO A 149 -44.76 -30.51 -2.26
CA PRO A 149 -44.04 -30.98 -3.43
C PRO A 149 -42.85 -30.05 -3.66
N THR A 150 -41.64 -30.50 -3.34
CA THR A 150 -40.43 -29.85 -3.87
C THR A 150 -40.43 -30.05 -5.38
N ALA A 151 -40.94 -29.05 -6.10
CA ALA A 151 -40.87 -28.97 -7.54
C ALA A 151 -39.39 -28.96 -7.96
N LYS A 152 -38.87 -30.11 -8.38
CA LYS A 152 -37.56 -30.21 -9.01
C LYS A 152 -37.68 -29.51 -10.36
N TYR A 153 -37.24 -28.26 -10.43
CA TYR A 153 -37.10 -27.51 -11.67
C TYR A 153 -36.04 -28.19 -12.54
N ARG A 154 -36.45 -29.21 -13.31
CA ARG A 154 -35.63 -29.80 -14.38
C ARG A 154 -35.53 -28.75 -15.49
N ARG A 155 -34.53 -27.86 -15.42
CA ARG A 155 -34.11 -27.08 -16.59
C ARG A 155 -33.77 -28.08 -17.69
N THR A 156 -34.49 -28.01 -18.79
CA THR A 156 -34.21 -28.86 -19.95
C THR A 156 -32.82 -28.50 -20.48
N SER A 157 -32.09 -29.46 -21.05
CA SER A 157 -30.70 -29.27 -21.49
C SER A 157 -30.50 -28.05 -22.42
N GLY A 158 -31.54 -27.66 -23.17
CA GLY A 158 -31.55 -26.46 -24.00
C GLY A 158 -31.55 -25.14 -23.23
N GLU A 159 -32.31 -25.02 -22.13
CA GLU A 159 -32.32 -23.82 -21.27
C GLU A 159 -31.00 -23.64 -20.53
N LEU A 160 -30.37 -24.74 -20.09
CA LEU A 160 -29.06 -24.69 -19.45
C LEU A 160 -27.99 -24.16 -20.41
N VAL A 161 -28.03 -24.58 -21.68
CA VAL A 161 -27.12 -24.06 -22.72
C VAL A 161 -27.36 -22.57 -23.00
N GLY A 162 -28.62 -22.12 -23.00
CA GLY A 162 -28.95 -20.70 -23.13
C GLY A 162 -28.38 -19.85 -21.98
N VAL A 163 -28.58 -20.28 -20.73
CA VAL A 163 -28.02 -19.61 -19.55
C VAL A 163 -26.49 -19.61 -19.54
N LEU A 164 -25.85 -20.70 -19.99
CA LEU A 164 -24.40 -20.74 -20.08
C LEU A 164 -23.86 -19.80 -21.16
N LYS A 165 -24.53 -19.69 -22.31
CA LYS A 165 -24.13 -18.74 -23.38
C LYS A 165 -24.25 -17.29 -22.92
N THR A 166 -25.37 -16.92 -22.32
CA THR A 166 -25.56 -15.54 -21.81
C THR A 166 -24.56 -15.20 -20.71
N LYS A 167 -24.20 -16.17 -19.86
CA LYS A 167 -23.17 -15.98 -18.83
C LYS A 167 -21.77 -15.79 -19.44
N VAL A 168 -21.44 -16.53 -20.49
CA VAL A 168 -20.16 -16.38 -21.22
C VAL A 168 -20.11 -15.04 -21.97
N GLU A 169 -21.21 -14.60 -22.57
CA GLU A 169 -21.28 -13.30 -23.25
C GLU A 169 -21.17 -12.14 -22.25
N ALA A 170 -21.85 -12.22 -21.11
CA ALA A 170 -21.74 -11.25 -20.02
C ALA A 170 -20.32 -11.19 -19.45
N GLU A 171 -19.66 -12.33 -19.27
CA GLU A 171 -18.27 -12.38 -18.79
C GLU A 171 -17.28 -11.78 -19.81
N LYS A 172 -17.51 -11.98 -21.11
CA LYS A 172 -16.70 -11.35 -22.16
C LYS A 172 -16.86 -9.83 -22.17
N ALA A 173 -18.10 -9.34 -22.06
CA ALA A 173 -18.38 -7.91 -22.00
C ALA A 173 -17.71 -7.26 -20.76
N ALA A 174 -17.83 -7.88 -19.59
CA ALA A 174 -17.18 -7.40 -18.36
C ALA A 174 -15.65 -7.35 -18.51
N ARG A 175 -15.03 -8.36 -19.14
CA ARG A 175 -13.57 -8.36 -19.42
C ARG A 175 -13.14 -7.32 -20.45
N GLU A 176 -14.02 -6.88 -21.34
CA GLU A 176 -13.73 -5.81 -22.30
C GLU A 176 -13.84 -4.44 -21.64
N GLU A 177 -14.85 -4.24 -20.80
CA GLU A 177 -15.01 -3.03 -20.00
C GLU A 177 -13.83 -2.83 -19.04
N GLU A 178 -13.40 -3.88 -18.33
CA GLU A 178 -12.22 -3.82 -17.46
C GLU A 178 -10.94 -3.46 -18.24
N ARG A 179 -10.81 -3.94 -19.49
CA ARG A 179 -9.67 -3.59 -20.37
C ARG A 179 -9.70 -2.14 -20.79
N GLN A 180 -10.87 -1.60 -21.13
CA GLN A 180 -11.03 -0.20 -21.50
C GLN A 180 -10.77 0.74 -20.31
N GLU A 181 -11.25 0.38 -19.12
CA GLU A 181 -11.01 1.16 -17.90
C GLU A 181 -9.52 1.21 -17.55
N ARG A 182 -8.83 0.06 -17.64
CA ARG A 182 -7.37 0.00 -17.47
C ARG A 182 -6.62 0.87 -18.48
N GLN A 183 -7.02 0.86 -19.74
CA GLN A 183 -6.40 1.71 -20.77
C GLN A 183 -6.59 3.20 -20.48
N ARG A 184 -7.80 3.62 -20.12
CA ARG A 184 -8.08 5.02 -19.74
C ARG A 184 -7.28 5.47 -18.52
N LEU A 185 -7.11 4.59 -17.54
CA LEU A 185 -6.33 4.89 -16.34
C LEU A 185 -4.83 5.01 -16.66
N GLU A 186 -4.31 4.18 -17.56
CA GLU A 186 -2.93 4.31 -18.05
C GLU A 186 -2.72 5.60 -18.84
N GLU A 187 -3.66 5.97 -19.72
CA GLU A 187 -3.64 7.24 -20.46
C GLU A 187 -3.65 8.44 -19.51
N ALA A 188 -4.56 8.47 -18.52
CA ALA A 188 -4.63 9.54 -17.53
C ALA A 188 -3.33 9.67 -16.73
N ARG A 189 -2.71 8.54 -16.35
CA ARG A 189 -1.43 8.52 -15.65
C ARG A 189 -0.29 9.06 -16.51
N GLN A 190 -0.29 8.75 -17.81
CA GLN A 190 0.70 9.29 -18.74
C GLN A 190 0.52 10.80 -18.94
N GLU A 191 -0.71 11.28 -19.06
CA GLU A 191 -1.02 12.71 -19.16
C GLU A 191 -0.57 13.47 -17.91
N GLU A 192 -0.84 12.93 -16.72
CA GLU A 192 -0.42 13.55 -15.48
C GLU A 192 1.12 13.60 -15.35
N ALA A 193 1.80 12.51 -15.69
CA ALA A 193 3.26 12.46 -15.72
C ALA A 193 3.84 13.48 -16.71
N ALA A 194 3.23 13.61 -17.90
CA ALA A 194 3.64 14.59 -18.89
C ALA A 194 3.40 16.03 -18.40
N ARG A 195 2.28 16.28 -17.71
CA ARG A 195 2.00 17.59 -17.10
C ARG A 195 3.03 17.95 -16.04
N LEU A 196 3.40 16.98 -15.19
CA LEU A 196 4.41 17.17 -14.15
C LEU A 196 5.79 17.47 -14.76
N GLN A 197 6.16 16.78 -15.84
CA GLN A 197 7.41 17.03 -16.55
C GLN A 197 7.45 18.44 -17.16
N ARG A 198 6.37 18.88 -17.83
CA ARG A 198 6.28 20.24 -18.37
C ARG A 198 6.41 21.29 -17.29
N ALA A 199 5.71 21.13 -16.17
CA ALA A 199 5.81 22.04 -15.03
C ALA A 199 7.24 22.11 -14.45
N ALA A 200 7.94 20.97 -14.36
CA ALA A 200 9.32 20.93 -13.90
C ALA A 200 10.30 21.58 -14.90
N GLU A 201 10.05 21.46 -16.21
CA GLU A 201 10.84 22.14 -17.24
C GLU A 201 10.63 23.65 -17.21
N GLU A 202 9.38 24.10 -17.07
CA GLU A 202 9.03 25.52 -16.90
C GLU A 202 9.70 26.11 -15.66
N ASP A 203 9.66 25.43 -14.51
CA ASP A 203 10.33 25.90 -13.29
C ASP A 203 11.86 26.01 -13.47
N ARG A 204 12.47 25.06 -14.19
CA ARG A 204 13.90 25.13 -14.54
C ARG A 204 14.22 26.29 -15.47
N GLN A 205 13.33 26.61 -16.41
CA GLN A 205 13.50 27.75 -17.32
C GLN A 205 13.40 29.07 -16.53
N LEU A 206 12.36 29.22 -15.70
CA LEU A 206 12.19 30.40 -14.85
C LEU A 206 13.39 30.64 -13.95
N ARG A 207 13.92 29.61 -13.29
CA ARG A 207 15.15 29.75 -12.48
C ARG A 207 16.35 30.22 -13.29
N ARG A 208 16.50 29.78 -14.54
CA ARG A 208 17.59 30.25 -15.42
C ARG A 208 17.39 31.71 -15.81
N GLU A 209 16.16 32.11 -16.11
CA GLU A 209 15.82 33.50 -16.42
C GLU A 209 16.06 34.42 -15.22
N GLU A 210 15.66 34.02 -14.02
CA GLU A 210 15.93 34.75 -12.78
C GLU A 210 17.43 34.94 -12.54
N LEU A 211 18.24 33.89 -12.74
CA LEU A 211 19.70 34.00 -12.61
C LEU A 211 20.30 34.94 -13.65
N ASN A 212 19.81 34.89 -14.89
CA ASN A 212 20.24 35.81 -15.95
C ASN A 212 19.86 37.26 -15.64
N LEU A 213 18.67 37.50 -15.09
CA LEU A 213 18.25 38.83 -14.65
C LEU A 213 19.13 39.35 -13.52
N LYS A 214 19.37 38.53 -12.48
CA LYS A 214 20.28 38.89 -11.38
C LYS A 214 21.68 39.21 -11.87
N LYS A 215 22.20 38.46 -12.84
CA LYS A 215 23.51 38.74 -13.45
C LYS A 215 23.52 40.10 -14.15
N ARG A 216 22.50 40.42 -14.95
CA ARG A 216 22.37 41.73 -15.61
C ARG A 216 22.26 42.88 -14.60
N GLU A 217 21.55 42.68 -13.50
CA GLU A 217 21.45 43.68 -12.42
C GLU A 217 22.81 43.93 -11.76
N LEU A 218 23.59 42.88 -11.52
CA LEU A 218 24.95 43.01 -10.99
C LEU A 218 25.87 43.74 -11.97
N ASP A 219 25.83 43.38 -13.25
CA ASP A 219 26.61 44.05 -14.30
C ASP A 219 26.27 45.56 -14.38
N LEU A 220 24.98 45.92 -14.26
CA LEU A 220 24.54 47.31 -14.21
C LEU A 220 25.05 48.04 -12.97
N ARG A 221 25.01 47.42 -11.79
CA ARG A 221 25.57 48.00 -10.56
C ARG A 221 27.07 48.22 -10.67
N GLU A 222 27.81 47.24 -11.18
CA GLU A 222 29.24 47.39 -11.40
C GLU A 222 29.55 48.53 -12.39
N ALA A 223 28.76 48.67 -13.45
CA ALA A 223 28.91 49.77 -14.40
C ALA A 223 28.66 51.14 -13.73
N GLN A 224 27.64 51.23 -12.88
CA GLN A 224 27.34 52.43 -12.10
C GLN A 224 28.48 52.78 -11.13
N GLU A 225 29.01 51.79 -10.40
CA GLU A 225 30.13 52.00 -9.49
C GLU A 225 31.40 52.44 -10.23
N LYS A 226 31.70 51.84 -11.39
CA LYS A 226 32.82 52.25 -12.25
C LYS A 226 32.65 53.67 -12.79
N ALA A 227 31.43 54.07 -13.15
CA ALA A 227 31.14 55.44 -13.59
C ALA A 227 31.33 56.44 -12.43
N MET A 228 30.77 56.15 -11.26
CA MET A 228 30.93 56.97 -10.05
C MET A 228 32.40 57.08 -9.62
N ALA A 229 33.18 56.00 -9.74
CA ALA A 229 34.62 56.02 -9.45
C ALA A 229 35.38 56.94 -10.42
N LYS A 230 35.09 56.87 -11.73
CA LYS A 230 35.68 57.77 -12.73
C LYS A 230 35.32 59.24 -12.49
N GLU A 231 34.07 59.53 -12.13
CA GLU A 231 33.65 60.89 -11.79
C GLU A 231 34.40 61.44 -10.56
N ARG A 232 34.54 60.62 -9.52
CA ARG A 232 35.32 60.97 -8.32
C ARG A 232 36.79 61.23 -8.64
N GLU A 233 37.39 60.37 -9.46
CA GLU A 233 38.78 60.53 -9.89
C GLU A 233 38.97 61.83 -10.70
N ALA A 234 38.09 62.10 -11.66
CA ALA A 234 38.12 63.33 -12.46
C ALA A 234 37.97 64.59 -11.59
N MET A 235 37.07 64.58 -10.60
CA MET A 235 36.88 65.67 -9.66
C MET A 235 38.15 65.90 -8.80
N MET A 236 38.78 64.82 -8.35
CA MET A 236 40.02 64.88 -7.57
C MET A 236 41.19 65.42 -8.39
N GLN A 237 41.32 65.01 -9.65
CA GLN A 237 42.32 65.54 -10.57
C GLN A 237 42.13 67.05 -10.82
N LEU A 238 40.89 67.51 -10.99
CA LEU A 238 40.57 68.92 -11.15
C LEU A 238 40.99 69.74 -9.91
N LEU A 239 40.66 69.24 -8.71
CA LEU A 239 41.06 69.87 -7.45
C LEU A 239 42.59 69.96 -7.31
N MET A 240 43.31 68.87 -7.64
CA MET A 240 44.77 68.89 -7.60
C MET A 240 45.38 69.88 -8.61
N GLN A 241 44.83 69.97 -9.82
CA GLN A 241 45.28 70.98 -10.79
C GLN A 241 45.08 72.40 -10.27
N GLN A 242 43.95 72.71 -9.63
CA GLN A 242 43.69 74.02 -9.05
C GLN A 242 44.67 74.36 -7.90
N LEU A 243 45.03 73.36 -7.09
CA LEU A 243 46.01 73.53 -6.01
C LEU A 243 47.43 73.75 -6.53
N SER A 244 47.82 73.12 -7.64
CA SER A 244 49.17 73.29 -8.22
C SER A 244 49.39 74.60 -8.98
N LYS A 245 48.31 75.33 -9.31
CA LYS A 245 48.35 76.60 -10.07
C LYS A 245 48.36 77.85 -9.16
N LYS A 246 48.41 77.66 -7.84
CA LYS A 246 48.64 78.73 -6.84
C LYS A 246 50.07 78.67 -6.36
#